data_AF-A0A929IPH8-F1
#
_entry.id   AF-A0A929IPH8-F1
#
_cell.length_a   1.000
_cell.length_b   1.000
_cell.length_c   1.000
_cell.angle_alpha   90.00
_cell.angle_beta   90.00
_cell.angle_gamma   90.00
#
_symmetry.space_group_name_H-M   'P 1'
#
loop_
_entity.id
_entity.type
_entity.pdbx_description
1 polymer ?
#
loop_
_entity_poly.entity_id
_entity_poly.type
_entity_poly.pdbx_seq_one_letter_code
_entity_poly.pdbx_strand_id
1 'polypeptide(L)'
;MQTFGKRVEGVSPAGNPSHGLVRGDSGPTVIDNDASAIMAGLRSELDRIRMTHDSSCVCVVSPDGDNAALAMDGFGERFATKLRSYDAIYRFAHDKYLIMLPHISRDDAVGVIKRLRTQVIGEPFAADGGGKIRVTASFGGTMLDSGAPLHEHIDRASEAHDWALKGMGDSICIWTHKI
;
A
#
# COMPACT_ATOMS: atom_id res chain seq x y z
N MET A 1 -18.55 -20.35 -2.95
CA MET A 1 -19.19 -19.26 -3.72
C MET A 1 -18.77 -17.94 -3.08
N GLN A 2 -17.81 -17.25 -3.71
CA GLN A 2 -17.24 -15.98 -3.26
C GLN A 2 -18.01 -14.84 -3.94
N THR A 3 -18.34 -13.77 -3.21
CA THR A 3 -19.12 -12.65 -3.76
C THR A 3 -18.32 -11.36 -3.57
N PHE A 4 -18.03 -10.67 -4.68
CA PHE A 4 -17.24 -9.43 -4.73
C PHE A 4 -18.10 -8.19 -4.43
N GLY A 5 -17.66 -7.38 -3.47
CA GLY A 5 -18.30 -6.12 -3.11
C GLY A 5 -17.99 -4.99 -4.10
N LYS A 6 -19.00 -4.16 -4.37
CA LYS A 6 -19.04 -3.12 -5.43
C LYS A 6 -18.01 -1.99 -5.28
N ARG A 7 -17.63 -1.43 -6.44
CA ARG A 7 -16.86 -0.19 -6.69
C ARG A 7 -17.46 1.02 -5.94
N VAL A 8 -16.61 1.85 -5.32
CA VAL A 8 -17.02 3.06 -4.58
C VAL A 8 -16.44 4.32 -5.25
N GLU A 9 -17.31 5.22 -5.73
CA GLU A 9 -16.98 6.54 -6.31
C GLU A 9 -17.45 7.71 -5.41
N GLY A 10 -16.68 8.83 -5.44
CA GLY A 10 -17.05 10.17 -4.93
C GLY A 10 -16.67 10.49 -3.46
N VAL A 11 -16.30 11.69 -2.97
CA VAL A 11 -15.52 12.91 -3.36
C VAL A 11 -15.31 13.75 -2.06
N SER A 12 -14.08 14.29 -1.85
CA SER A 12 -13.52 15.47 -1.09
C SER A 12 -14.40 16.52 -0.33
N PRO A 13 -13.82 17.51 0.45
CA PRO A 13 -12.71 17.52 1.44
C PRO A 13 -12.90 18.45 2.70
N ALA A 14 -11.83 18.59 3.51
CA ALA A 14 -11.51 19.59 4.57
C ALA A 14 -11.90 19.21 6.02
N GLY A 15 -11.10 19.41 7.07
CA GLY A 15 -9.75 19.94 7.30
C GLY A 15 -9.65 20.40 8.77
N ASN A 16 -8.58 20.08 9.52
CA ASN A 16 -7.96 20.97 10.53
C ASN A 16 -6.66 20.35 11.09
N PRO A 17 -5.63 21.17 11.45
CA PRO A 17 -4.33 20.72 11.92
C PRO A 17 -4.26 20.72 13.45
N SER A 18 -3.29 19.99 14.02
CA SER A 18 -2.48 20.51 15.12
C SER A 18 -1.34 19.56 15.54
N HIS A 19 -0.30 20.19 16.08
CA HIS A 19 0.85 19.70 16.84
C HIS A 19 2.08 19.18 16.08
N GLY A 20 3.17 19.92 16.33
CA GLY A 20 4.45 19.84 15.68
C GLY A 20 5.27 18.63 16.11
N LEU A 21 5.78 17.96 15.09
CA LEU A 21 7.05 17.26 15.10
C LEU A 21 7.83 17.89 13.95
N VAL A 22 9.06 18.31 14.22
CA VAL A 22 9.99 18.71 13.15
C VAL A 22 10.22 17.45 12.30
N ARG A 23 9.51 17.36 11.17
CA ARG A 23 9.54 16.22 10.25
C ARG A 23 10.80 16.35 9.41
N GLY A 24 11.63 15.31 9.37
CA GLY A 24 12.54 15.15 8.24
C GLY A 24 11.68 15.02 6.98
N ASP A 25 11.85 15.93 6.02
CA ASP A 25 11.07 16.01 4.78
C ASP A 25 11.28 14.82 3.82
N SER A 26 12.06 13.82 4.20
CA SER A 26 12.21 12.57 3.46
C SER A 26 11.18 11.54 3.98
N GLY A 27 10.30 11.05 3.09
CA GLY A 27 9.53 9.85 3.36
C GLY A 27 10.43 8.60 3.56
N PRO A 28 9.84 7.40 3.76
CA PRO A 28 10.61 6.23 4.13
C PRO A 28 11.52 5.76 2.99
N THR A 29 12.69 5.21 3.34
CA THR A 29 13.53 4.49 2.39
C THR A 29 12.87 3.17 2.01
N VAL A 30 12.98 2.77 0.74
CA VAL A 30 12.56 1.44 0.28
C VAL A 30 13.48 0.39 0.89
N ILE A 31 12.89 -0.61 1.55
CA ILE A 31 13.61 -1.74 2.13
C ILE A 31 13.57 -2.90 1.13
N ASP A 32 14.73 -3.29 0.60
CA ASP A 32 14.83 -4.27 -0.47
C ASP A 32 14.72 -5.72 0.01
N ASN A 33 13.73 -6.45 -0.54
CA ASN A 33 13.55 -7.91 -0.53
C ASN A 33 14.04 -8.63 0.74
N ASP A 34 13.71 -8.05 1.90
CA ASP A 34 14.07 -8.59 3.20
C ASP A 34 12.80 -9.06 3.91
N ALA A 35 12.49 -10.34 3.71
CA ALA A 35 11.36 -10.99 4.36
C ALA A 35 11.44 -10.90 5.90
N SER A 36 12.66 -10.88 6.46
CA SER A 36 12.85 -10.73 7.91
C SER A 36 12.46 -9.32 8.38
N ALA A 37 12.80 -8.29 7.62
CA ALA A 37 12.42 -6.91 7.91
C ALA A 37 10.91 -6.69 7.80
N ILE A 38 10.26 -7.29 6.78
CA ILE A 38 8.79 -7.25 6.64
C ILE A 38 8.12 -7.87 7.85
N MET A 39 8.54 -9.08 8.22
CA MET A 39 7.96 -9.81 9.35
C MET A 39 8.22 -9.12 10.69
N ALA A 40 9.41 -8.53 10.88
CA ALA A 40 9.75 -7.76 12.06
C ALA A 40 8.91 -6.47 12.17
N GLY A 41 8.71 -5.75 11.06
CA GLY A 41 7.84 -4.57 11.02
C GLY A 41 6.39 -4.93 11.34
N LEU A 42 5.87 -5.98 10.71
CA LEU A 42 4.49 -6.41 10.91
C LEU A 42 4.25 -6.93 12.34
N ARG A 43 5.23 -7.64 12.91
CA ARG A 43 5.20 -8.06 14.32
C ARG A 43 5.14 -6.85 15.24
N SER A 44 6.01 -5.87 15.01
CA SER A 44 6.07 -4.64 15.82
C SER A 44 4.74 -3.90 15.77
N GLU A 45 4.11 -3.79 14.59
CA GLU A 45 2.79 -3.18 14.46
C GLU A 45 1.69 -4.00 15.15
N LEU A 46 1.73 -5.33 15.06
CA LEU A 46 0.78 -6.18 15.78
C LEU A 46 0.88 -6.03 17.30
N ASP A 47 2.10 -5.97 17.83
CA ASP A 47 2.33 -5.74 19.25
C ASP A 47 1.87 -4.34 19.66
N ARG A 48 2.06 -3.33 18.80
CA ARG A 48 1.57 -1.97 19.01
C ARG A 48 0.04 -1.88 19.07
N ILE A 49 -0.67 -2.46 18.11
CA ILE A 49 -2.15 -2.41 18.09
C ILE A 49 -2.76 -3.18 19.27
N ARG A 50 -2.08 -4.24 19.76
CA ARG A 50 -2.46 -4.97 20.98
C ARG A 50 -2.41 -4.08 22.22
N MET A 51 -1.43 -3.19 22.30
CA MET A 51 -1.21 -2.33 23.47
C MET A 51 -2.01 -1.03 23.43
N THR A 52 -2.31 -0.52 22.24
CA THR A 52 -2.89 0.83 22.06
C THR A 52 -4.35 0.82 21.59
N HIS A 53 -4.85 -0.31 21.08
CA HIS A 53 -6.12 -0.43 20.37
C HIS A 53 -6.26 0.45 19.12
N ASP A 54 -5.17 1.06 18.65
CA ASP A 54 -5.11 1.72 17.35
C ASP A 54 -5.19 0.71 16.20
N SER A 55 -5.42 1.23 14.99
CA SER A 55 -5.46 0.43 13.76
C SER A 55 -4.21 0.63 12.90
N SER A 56 -3.88 -0.39 12.12
CA SER A 56 -2.85 -0.36 11.07
C SER A 56 -3.37 -1.06 9.82
N CYS A 57 -2.85 -0.70 8.66
CA CYS A 57 -3.13 -1.36 7.39
C CYS A 57 -1.84 -1.86 6.76
N VAL A 58 -1.91 -3.03 6.11
CA VAL A 58 -0.87 -3.50 5.18
C VAL A 58 -1.46 -3.63 3.79
N CYS A 59 -0.70 -3.21 2.77
CA CYS A 59 -1.13 -3.17 1.38
C CYS A 59 -0.05 -3.75 0.46
N VAL A 60 -0.41 -4.70 -0.39
CA VAL A 60 0.41 -5.17 -1.51
C VAL A 60 0.02 -4.40 -2.76
N VAL A 61 1.00 -4.05 -3.59
CA VAL A 61 0.81 -3.24 -4.79
C VAL A 61 1.78 -3.62 -5.89
N SER A 62 1.33 -3.58 -7.14
CA SER A 62 2.17 -3.68 -8.34
C SER A 62 1.73 -2.66 -9.40
N PRO A 63 2.65 -2.22 -10.28
CA PRO A 63 2.26 -1.59 -11.54
C PRO A 63 1.55 -2.62 -12.45
N ASP A 64 0.64 -2.14 -13.29
CA ASP A 64 -0.11 -2.97 -14.24
C ASP A 64 0.39 -2.80 -15.68
N GLY A 65 0.07 -3.79 -16.53
CA GLY A 65 0.29 -3.77 -17.97
C GLY A 65 1.69 -4.19 -18.41
N ASP A 66 1.89 -4.23 -19.73
CA ASP A 66 3.09 -4.84 -20.33
C ASP A 66 4.41 -4.14 -19.96
N ASN A 67 4.34 -2.84 -19.62
CA ASN A 67 5.50 -2.04 -19.21
C ASN A 67 5.73 -2.04 -17.69
N ALA A 68 4.98 -2.81 -16.91
CA ALA A 68 5.03 -2.81 -15.44
C ALA A 68 6.45 -2.99 -14.90
N ALA A 69 7.20 -3.96 -15.44
CA ALA A 69 8.57 -4.25 -15.00
C ALA A 69 9.51 -3.05 -15.14
N LEU A 70 9.33 -2.24 -16.19
CA LEU A 70 10.16 -1.07 -16.46
C LEU A 70 9.90 0.10 -15.49
N ALA A 71 8.79 0.08 -14.75
CA ALA A 71 8.42 1.14 -13.82
C ALA A 71 8.90 0.87 -12.39
N MET A 72 9.33 -0.35 -12.06
CA MET A 72 9.44 -0.83 -10.68
C MET A 72 10.31 0.04 -9.77
N ASP A 73 11.50 0.43 -10.21
CA ASP A 73 12.42 1.20 -9.36
C ASP A 73 11.87 2.62 -9.11
N GLY A 74 11.45 3.31 -10.17
CA GLY A 74 10.78 4.61 -10.06
C GLY A 74 9.43 4.55 -9.32
N PHE A 75 8.79 3.39 -9.28
CA PHE A 75 7.55 3.14 -8.55
C PHE A 75 7.78 3.17 -7.04
N GLY A 76 8.80 2.45 -6.56
CA GLY A 76 9.20 2.48 -5.16
C GLY A 76 9.62 3.88 -4.71
N GLU A 77 10.48 4.55 -5.50
CA GLU A 77 10.92 5.93 -5.24
C GLU A 77 9.74 6.91 -5.17
N ARG A 78 8.83 6.85 -6.13
CA ARG A 78 7.65 7.72 -6.14
C ARG A 78 6.81 7.50 -4.89
N PHE A 79 6.59 6.26 -4.47
CA PHE A 79 5.81 5.99 -3.26
C PHE A 79 6.51 6.47 -1.99
N ALA A 80 7.81 6.24 -1.86
CA ALA A 80 8.61 6.77 -0.77
C ALA A 80 8.40 8.28 -0.58
N THR A 81 8.36 9.08 -1.66
CA THR A 81 8.13 10.54 -1.56
C THR A 81 6.70 10.95 -1.14
N LYS A 82 5.74 10.04 -1.16
CA LYS A 82 4.31 10.32 -0.88
C LYS A 82 3.80 9.69 0.42
N LEU A 83 4.61 8.82 1.01
CA LEU A 83 4.37 8.18 2.29
C LEU A 83 4.88 9.05 3.44
N ARG A 84 4.26 8.91 4.61
CA ARG A 84 4.70 9.58 5.85
C ARG A 84 6.00 8.93 6.33
N SER A 85 6.81 9.66 7.09
CA SER A 85 8.09 9.16 7.60
C SER A 85 7.99 7.91 8.49
N TYR A 86 6.81 7.63 9.06
CA TYR A 86 6.53 6.43 9.87
C TYR A 86 5.77 5.33 9.11
N ASP A 87 5.37 5.58 7.86
CA ASP A 87 4.93 4.49 6.98
C ASP A 87 6.17 3.70 6.56
N ALA A 88 6.00 2.45 6.12
CA ALA A 88 7.10 1.66 5.56
C ALA A 88 6.73 1.14 4.17
N ILE A 89 7.75 1.02 3.31
CA ILE A 89 7.63 0.41 2.00
C ILE A 89 8.76 -0.61 1.80
N TYR A 90 8.37 -1.81 1.41
CA TYR A 90 9.25 -2.94 1.24
C TYR A 90 9.12 -3.46 -0.18
N ARG A 91 10.24 -3.80 -0.82
CA ARG A 91 10.20 -4.61 -2.04
C ARG A 91 9.83 -6.03 -1.62
N PHE A 92 8.60 -6.43 -1.91
CA PHE A 92 8.00 -7.67 -1.40
C PHE A 92 8.26 -8.85 -2.34
N ALA A 93 8.24 -8.58 -3.64
CA ALA A 93 8.60 -9.52 -4.69
C ALA A 93 9.29 -8.75 -5.83
N HIS A 94 9.65 -9.45 -6.90
CA HIS A 94 10.29 -8.82 -8.07
C HIS A 94 9.38 -7.77 -8.73
N ASP A 95 8.06 -7.95 -8.66
CA ASP A 95 6.99 -7.17 -9.30
C ASP A 95 6.03 -6.51 -8.30
N LYS A 96 6.25 -6.66 -6.99
CA LYS A 96 5.34 -6.16 -5.94
C LYS A 96 6.07 -5.43 -4.84
N TYR A 97 5.44 -4.37 -4.35
CA TYR A 97 5.79 -3.71 -3.09
C TYR A 97 4.75 -4.03 -2.01
N LEU A 98 5.19 -4.01 -0.75
CA LEU A 98 4.33 -4.02 0.43
C LEU A 98 4.48 -2.69 1.15
N ILE A 99 3.35 -2.06 1.45
CA ILE A 99 3.26 -0.79 2.18
C ILE A 99 2.61 -1.07 3.54
N MET A 100 3.22 -0.57 4.60
CA MET A 100 2.69 -0.60 5.96
C MET A 100 2.29 0.81 6.36
N LEU A 101 1.05 0.96 6.82
CA LEU A 101 0.45 2.23 7.23
C LEU A 101 0.05 2.12 8.70
N PRO A 102 0.92 2.52 9.65
CA PRO A 102 0.60 2.58 11.06
C PRO A 102 -0.42 3.68 11.38
N HIS A 103 -1.12 3.54 12.51
CA HIS A 103 -2.05 4.54 13.08
C HIS A 103 -3.07 5.07 12.06
N ILE A 104 -3.74 4.15 11.36
CA ILE A 104 -4.64 4.50 10.27
C ILE A 104 -5.96 3.76 10.38
N SER A 105 -7.06 4.49 10.19
CA SER A 105 -8.38 3.88 10.02
C SER A 105 -8.49 3.22 8.65
N ARG A 106 -9.47 2.34 8.46
CA ARG A 106 -9.73 1.71 7.15
C ARG A 106 -10.01 2.75 6.06
N ASP A 107 -10.81 3.76 6.38
CA ASP A 107 -11.23 4.77 5.40
C ASP A 107 -10.07 5.70 5.03
N ASP A 108 -9.24 6.09 6.02
CA ASP A 108 -8.02 6.86 5.76
C ASP A 108 -7.00 6.06 4.95
N ALA A 109 -6.86 4.75 5.21
CA ALA A 109 -5.98 3.87 4.43
C ALA A 109 -6.42 3.82 2.97
N VAL A 110 -7.72 3.67 2.70
CA VAL A 110 -8.28 3.76 1.35
C VAL A 110 -7.99 5.13 0.73
N GLY A 111 -8.09 6.21 1.49
CA GLY A 111 -7.74 7.57 1.05
C GLY A 111 -6.27 7.69 0.62
N VAL A 112 -5.34 7.16 1.42
CA VAL A 112 -3.90 7.12 1.09
C VAL A 112 -3.66 6.28 -0.17
N ILE A 113 -4.25 5.09 -0.26
CA ILE A 113 -4.09 4.20 -1.43
C ILE A 113 -4.64 4.86 -2.71
N LYS A 114 -5.81 5.50 -2.64
CA LYS A 114 -6.37 6.28 -3.76
C LYS A 114 -5.42 7.39 -4.21
N ARG A 115 -4.83 8.11 -3.26
CA ARG A 115 -3.83 9.15 -3.55
C ARG A 115 -2.60 8.58 -4.25
N LEU A 116 -2.05 7.46 -3.76
CA LEU A 116 -0.91 6.79 -4.38
C LEU A 116 -1.25 6.37 -5.82
N ARG A 117 -2.41 5.74 -6.04
CA ARG A 117 -2.92 5.38 -7.38
C ARG A 117 -2.98 6.59 -8.32
N THR A 118 -3.52 7.72 -7.88
CA THR A 118 -3.56 8.95 -8.69
C THR A 118 -2.16 9.45 -9.05
N GLN A 119 -1.17 9.31 -8.16
CA GLN A 119 0.22 9.69 -8.46
C GLN A 119 0.87 8.75 -9.49
N VAL A 120 0.52 7.45 -9.51
CA VAL A 120 0.99 6.52 -10.54
C VAL A 120 0.49 6.95 -11.92
N ILE A 121 -0.82 7.22 -12.03
CA ILE A 121 -1.48 7.55 -13.31
C ILE A 121 -1.06 8.94 -13.82
N GLY A 122 -0.87 9.89 -12.91
CA GLY A 122 -0.67 11.30 -13.25
C GLY A 122 0.65 11.60 -13.97
N GLU A 123 1.69 10.79 -13.76
CA GLU A 123 3.03 11.07 -14.28
C GLU A 123 3.69 9.81 -14.87
N PRO A 124 4.29 9.87 -16.08
CA PRO A 124 5.08 8.75 -16.59
C PRO A 124 6.25 8.38 -15.68
N PHE A 125 6.70 7.13 -15.73
CA PHE A 125 7.95 6.69 -15.12
C PHE A 125 9.08 6.78 -16.16
N ALA A 126 10.29 7.08 -15.71
CA ALA A 126 11.47 6.93 -16.55
C ALA A 126 11.76 5.44 -16.74
N ALA A 127 12.04 5.04 -17.97
CA ALA A 127 12.52 3.70 -18.30
C ALA A 127 14.01 3.77 -18.67
N ASP A 128 14.70 2.66 -18.47
CA ASP A 128 16.08 2.50 -18.91
C ASP A 128 16.22 2.87 -20.40
N GLY A 129 17.25 3.66 -20.72
CA GLY A 129 17.45 4.20 -22.07
C GLY A 129 16.73 5.51 -22.39
N GLY A 130 16.14 6.17 -21.38
CA GLY A 130 15.60 7.54 -21.52
C GLY A 130 14.16 7.62 -22.01
N GLY A 131 13.47 6.48 -22.10
CA GLY A 131 12.05 6.41 -22.43
C GLY A 131 11.15 6.87 -21.28
N LYS A 132 9.88 7.19 -21.61
CA LYS A 132 8.83 7.44 -20.62
C LYS A 132 7.71 6.44 -20.79
N ILE A 133 7.35 5.75 -19.72
CA ILE A 133 6.27 4.75 -19.72
C ILE A 133 5.11 5.21 -18.85
N ARG A 134 3.89 4.88 -19.26
CA ARG A 134 2.70 5.08 -18.44
C ARG A 134 2.21 3.71 -18.00
N VAL A 135 1.95 3.59 -16.70
CA VAL A 135 1.38 2.40 -16.08
C VAL A 135 0.23 2.83 -15.18
N THR A 136 -0.66 1.89 -14.87
CA THR A 136 -1.59 1.99 -13.75
C THR A 136 -1.07 1.14 -12.59
N ALA A 137 -1.82 1.03 -11.50
CA ALA A 137 -1.45 0.12 -10.41
C ALA A 137 -2.68 -0.51 -9.75
N SER A 138 -2.51 -1.76 -9.35
CA SER A 138 -3.47 -2.53 -8.59
C SER A 138 -3.01 -2.70 -7.15
N PHE A 139 -3.95 -2.53 -6.22
CA PHE A 139 -3.68 -2.51 -4.77
C PHE A 139 -4.57 -3.52 -4.05
N GLY A 140 -3.98 -4.28 -3.15
CA GLY A 140 -4.66 -5.20 -2.23
C GLY A 140 -4.30 -4.87 -0.78
N GLY A 141 -5.27 -4.42 0.01
CA GLY A 141 -5.05 -4.04 1.41
C GLY A 141 -5.81 -4.92 2.39
N THR A 142 -5.32 -5.02 3.63
CA THR A 142 -6.07 -5.52 4.78
C THR A 142 -5.78 -4.67 6.01
N MET A 143 -6.75 -4.56 6.91
CA MET A 143 -6.48 -4.06 8.26
C MET A 143 -5.77 -5.15 9.06
N LEU A 144 -4.85 -4.73 9.94
CA LEU A 144 -4.21 -5.64 10.89
C LEU A 144 -5.21 -6.02 11.99
N ASP A 145 -5.13 -7.27 12.41
CA ASP A 145 -6.00 -7.84 13.43
C ASP A 145 -5.14 -8.60 14.44
N SER A 146 -5.08 -8.06 15.65
CA SER A 146 -4.29 -8.60 16.76
C SER A 146 -4.63 -10.05 17.15
N GLY A 147 -5.82 -10.53 16.78
CA GLY A 147 -6.28 -11.90 17.02
C GLY A 147 -5.84 -12.90 15.96
N ALA A 148 -5.37 -12.45 14.79
CA ALA A 148 -4.97 -13.34 13.71
C ALA A 148 -3.46 -13.68 13.77
N PRO A 149 -3.04 -14.82 13.17
CA PRO A 149 -1.64 -15.12 12.93
C PRO A 149 -0.94 -14.05 12.08
N LEU A 150 0.33 -13.79 12.39
CA LEU A 150 1.14 -12.76 11.73
C LEU A 150 1.14 -12.86 10.19
N HIS A 151 1.36 -14.07 9.65
CA HIS A 151 1.46 -14.30 8.21
C HIS A 151 0.14 -14.01 7.47
N GLU A 152 -1.00 -14.20 8.14
CA GLU A 152 -2.32 -14.11 7.50
C GLU A 152 -2.60 -12.71 6.97
N HIS A 153 -1.98 -11.67 7.53
CA HIS A 153 -2.16 -10.30 7.04
C HIS A 153 -1.49 -10.07 5.67
N ILE A 154 -0.35 -10.70 5.44
CA ILE A 154 0.32 -10.66 4.14
C ILE A 154 -0.48 -11.48 3.13
N ASP A 155 -0.99 -12.66 3.55
CA ASP A 155 -1.80 -13.52 2.69
C ASP A 155 -3.10 -12.81 2.27
N ARG A 156 -3.82 -12.19 3.21
CA ARG A 156 -5.05 -11.43 2.93
C ARG A 156 -4.80 -10.24 2.00
N ALA A 157 -3.72 -9.49 2.22
CA ALA A 157 -3.35 -8.38 1.34
C ALA A 157 -2.96 -8.86 -0.07
N SER A 158 -2.24 -9.98 -0.16
CA SER A 158 -1.85 -10.59 -1.43
C SER A 158 -3.05 -11.14 -2.18
N GLU A 159 -3.98 -11.82 -1.50
CA GLU A 159 -5.21 -12.30 -2.10
C GLU A 159 -6.06 -11.14 -2.63
N ALA A 160 -6.24 -10.08 -1.84
CA ALA A 160 -6.90 -8.86 -2.28
C ALA A 160 -6.22 -8.24 -3.52
N HIS A 161 -4.89 -8.25 -3.57
CA HIS A 161 -4.11 -7.73 -4.70
C HIS A 161 -4.34 -8.57 -5.96
N ASP A 162 -4.35 -9.89 -5.84
CA ASP A 162 -4.63 -10.78 -6.96
C ASP A 162 -6.06 -10.61 -7.49
N TRP A 163 -7.03 -10.33 -6.60
CA TRP A 163 -8.39 -9.94 -6.99
C TRP A 163 -8.42 -8.61 -7.75
N ALA A 164 -7.64 -7.62 -7.31
CA ALA A 164 -7.53 -6.32 -7.97
C ALA A 164 -6.98 -6.45 -9.41
N LEU A 165 -5.96 -7.29 -9.61
CA LEU A 165 -5.38 -7.56 -10.93
C LEU A 165 -6.37 -8.25 -11.88
N LYS A 166 -7.10 -9.26 -11.40
CA LYS A 166 -8.10 -9.98 -12.21
C LYS A 166 -9.26 -9.07 -12.67
N GLY A 167 -9.54 -8.00 -11.92
CA GLY A 167 -10.61 -7.04 -12.18
C GLY A 167 -10.31 -5.96 -13.22
N MET A 168 -9.52 -6.26 -14.26
CA MET A 168 -8.99 -5.35 -15.30
C MET A 168 -7.82 -4.43 -14.89
N GLY A 169 -7.25 -4.63 -13.70
CA GLY A 169 -6.21 -3.76 -13.17
C GLY A 169 -6.73 -2.36 -12.77
N ASP A 170 -5.82 -1.44 -12.52
CA ASP A 170 -6.10 -0.06 -12.10
C ASP A 170 -7.13 0.04 -10.96
N SER A 171 -7.03 -0.86 -9.98
CA SER A 171 -8.08 -1.06 -8.99
C SER A 171 -7.54 -1.19 -7.56
N ILE A 172 -8.44 -1.02 -6.59
CA ILE A 172 -8.15 -1.14 -5.17
C ILE A 172 -9.11 -2.17 -4.58
N CYS A 173 -8.58 -3.21 -3.99
CA CYS A 173 -9.32 -4.21 -3.23
C CYS A 173 -8.89 -4.15 -1.76
N ILE A 174 -9.85 -4.08 -0.84
CA ILE A 174 -9.59 -4.17 0.60
C ILE A 174 -10.24 -5.44 1.11
N TRP A 175 -9.43 -6.34 1.68
CA TRP A 175 -9.89 -7.51 2.38
C TRP A 175 -10.82 -7.11 3.54
N THR A 176 -11.96 -7.77 3.63
CA THR A 176 -12.90 -7.63 4.73
C THR A 176 -13.25 -9.01 5.25
N HIS A 177 -13.17 -9.22 6.57
CA HIS A 177 -13.66 -10.45 7.19
C HIS A 177 -15.15 -10.65 6.84
N LYS A 178 -15.52 -11.92 6.62
CA LYS A 178 -16.93 -12.31 6.71
C LYS A 178 -17.36 -12.22 8.16
N ILE A 179 -18.39 -11.43 8.44
CA ILE A 179 -19.22 -11.57 9.64
C ILE A 179 -19.98 -12.89 9.53
#